data_AF-A0A0W0S8X5-F1
#
_entry.id   AF-A0A0W0S8X5-F1
#
_cell.length_a   1.000
_cell.length_b   1.000
_cell.length_c   1.000
_cell.angle_alpha   90.00
_cell.angle_beta   90.00
_cell.angle_gamma   90.00
#
_symmetry.space_group_name_H-M   'P 1'
#
loop_
_entity.id
_entity.type
_entity.pdbx_description
1 polymer ?
#
loop_
_entity_poly.entity_id
_entity_poly.type
_entity_poly.pdbx_seq_one_letter_code
_entity_poly.pdbx_strand_id
1 'polypeptide(L)'
;MKRFFKPAKRHISFKEYMEDTLITAKRITETSPGLQRYSSAQFEIALISFADLETLKKEMDADLEVEFPDLLEIDWQAGFDWLDLAVHYGDEDAIEYFKQNMQKEVFATNYLLYKSECRPYTVLQLHEQISKPEQMKF
;
A
#
# COMPACT_ATOMS: atom_id res chain seq x y z
N MET A 1 4.52 -40.36 -11.75
CA MET A 1 3.73 -39.31 -11.08
C MET A 1 4.68 -38.35 -10.40
N LYS A 2 4.87 -37.13 -10.93
CA LYS A 2 5.64 -36.08 -10.25
C LYS A 2 4.81 -35.60 -9.06
N ARG A 3 5.25 -35.89 -7.84
CA ARG A 3 4.67 -35.31 -6.62
C ARG A 3 4.98 -33.82 -6.65
N PHE A 4 3.97 -33.00 -6.87
CA PHE A 4 4.04 -31.56 -6.62
C PHE A 4 4.12 -31.36 -5.11
N PHE A 5 5.33 -31.48 -4.54
CA PHE A 5 5.58 -30.99 -3.21
C PHE A 5 5.52 -29.47 -3.28
N LYS A 6 4.39 -28.89 -2.84
CA LYS A 6 4.38 -27.46 -2.51
C LYS A 6 5.36 -27.30 -1.34
N PRO A 7 6.35 -26.39 -1.43
CA PRO A 7 7.21 -26.10 -0.28
C PRO A 7 6.33 -25.73 0.92
N ALA A 8 6.75 -26.14 2.12
CA ALA A 8 6.03 -25.79 3.34
C ALA A 8 5.99 -24.26 3.46
N LYS A 9 4.80 -23.70 3.70
CA LYS A 9 4.65 -22.27 3.91
C LYS A 9 5.47 -21.84 5.12
N ARG A 10 6.20 -20.73 5.00
CA ARG A 10 6.90 -20.14 6.14
C ARG A 10 5.85 -19.41 6.98
N HIS A 11 5.73 -19.82 8.24
CA HIS A 11 4.83 -19.20 9.20
C HIS A 11 5.60 -18.17 10.02
N ILE A 12 5.13 -16.93 10.06
CA ILE A 12 5.76 -15.83 10.79
C ILE A 12 4.72 -15.01 11.55
N SER A 13 5.16 -14.32 12.61
CA SER A 13 4.30 -13.37 13.32
C SER A 13 4.05 -12.12 12.48
N PHE A 14 2.94 -11.42 12.70
CA PHE A 14 2.70 -10.11 12.06
C PHE A 14 3.80 -9.09 12.34
N LYS A 15 4.39 -9.11 13.55
CA LYS A 15 5.51 -8.23 13.90
C LYS A 15 6.74 -8.50 13.05
N GLU A 16 7.11 -9.78 12.90
CA GLU A 16 8.24 -10.19 12.05
C GLU A 16 8.01 -9.79 10.60
N TYR A 17 6.80 -10.03 10.09
CA TYR A 17 6.42 -9.60 8.75
C TYR A 17 6.57 -8.08 8.57
N MET A 18 5.99 -7.28 9.47
CA MET A 18 6.08 -5.82 9.42
C MET A 18 7.53 -5.31 9.47
N GLU A 19 8.37 -5.90 10.32
CA GLU A 19 9.79 -5.54 10.43
C GLU A 19 10.56 -5.87 9.14
N ASP A 20 10.36 -7.08 8.59
CA ASP A 20 11.00 -7.52 7.34
C ASP A 20 10.55 -6.66 6.14
N THR A 21 9.24 -6.37 6.03
CA THR A 21 8.69 -5.50 4.99
C THR A 21 9.24 -4.08 5.12
N LEU A 22 9.37 -3.53 6.34
CA LEU A 22 9.88 -2.18 6.56
C LEU A 22 11.38 -2.07 6.20
N ILE A 23 12.17 -3.08 6.55
CA ILE A 23 13.59 -3.13 6.17
C ILE A 23 13.72 -3.13 4.64
N THR A 24 12.89 -3.92 3.96
CA THR A 24 12.88 -4.01 2.51
C THR A 24 12.46 -2.67 1.90
N ALA A 25 11.34 -2.10 2.34
CA ALA A 25 10.82 -0.80 1.90
C ALA A 25 11.83 0.35 2.02
N LYS A 26 12.65 0.36 3.09
CA LYS A 26 13.71 1.37 3.28
C LYS A 26 14.91 1.18 2.37
N ARG A 27 15.39 -0.06 2.20
CA ARG A 27 16.53 -0.36 1.31
C ARG A 27 16.28 0.07 -0.13
N ILE A 28 15.02 -0.03 -0.55
CA ILE A 28 14.55 0.41 -1.86
C ILE A 28 14.83 1.89 -2.08
N THR A 29 14.41 2.72 -1.12
CA THR A 29 14.64 4.16 -1.12
C THR A 29 16.14 4.50 -1.17
N GLU A 30 16.99 3.69 -0.54
CA GLU A 30 18.43 3.94 -0.40
C GLU A 30 19.27 3.46 -1.60
N THR A 31 18.89 2.36 -2.26
CA THR A 31 19.84 1.60 -3.11
C THR A 31 19.55 1.67 -4.62
N SER A 32 18.36 2.09 -5.07
CA SER A 32 18.03 2.06 -6.52
C SER A 32 17.05 3.15 -6.97
N PRO A 33 17.51 4.37 -7.24
CA PRO A 33 16.74 5.33 -8.01
C PRO A 33 16.78 4.93 -9.50
N GLY A 34 15.80 4.14 -9.94
CA GLY A 34 15.55 3.90 -11.38
C GLY A 34 15.70 2.48 -11.91
N LEU A 35 15.74 1.45 -11.06
CA LEU A 35 15.93 0.05 -11.50
C LEU A 35 15.00 -0.95 -10.80
N GLN A 36 13.84 -0.52 -10.34
CA GLN A 36 12.86 -1.43 -9.77
C GLN A 36 11.78 -1.80 -10.76
N ARG A 37 11.75 -3.10 -11.08
CA ARG A 37 10.57 -3.80 -11.56
C ARG A 37 9.86 -4.33 -10.31
N TYR A 38 8.88 -3.58 -9.81
CA TYR A 38 7.89 -4.00 -8.81
C TYR A 38 8.47 -4.39 -7.45
N SER A 39 8.35 -3.52 -6.45
CA SER A 39 8.51 -3.94 -5.06
C SER A 39 7.33 -3.46 -4.23
N SER A 40 6.39 -4.38 -4.05
CA SER A 40 5.20 -4.29 -3.22
C SER A 40 5.49 -3.84 -1.78
N ALA A 41 6.73 -3.95 -1.27
CA ALA A 41 7.06 -3.66 0.12
C ALA A 41 6.65 -2.24 0.61
N GLN A 42 6.85 -1.19 -0.18
CA GLN A 42 6.39 0.16 0.22
C GLN A 42 4.86 0.23 0.27
N PHE A 43 4.20 -0.40 -0.70
CA PHE A 43 2.75 -0.48 -0.75
C PHE A 43 2.18 -1.35 0.38
N GLU A 44 2.80 -2.48 0.70
CA GLU A 44 2.46 -3.34 1.84
C GLU A 44 2.55 -2.59 3.17
N ILE A 45 3.57 -1.74 3.38
CA ILE A 45 3.62 -0.88 4.58
C ILE A 45 2.49 0.16 4.58
N ALA A 46 2.13 0.71 3.41
CA ALA A 46 0.97 1.60 3.32
C ALA A 46 -0.32 0.86 3.72
N LEU A 47 -0.53 -0.36 3.23
CA LEU A 47 -1.70 -1.19 3.56
C LEU A 47 -1.73 -1.57 5.05
N ILE A 48 -0.58 -1.89 5.66
CA ILE A 48 -0.47 -2.08 7.11
C ILE A 48 -0.92 -0.83 7.86
N SER A 49 -0.44 0.35 7.43
CA SER A 49 -0.76 1.63 8.07
C SER A 49 -2.24 2.00 7.90
N PHE A 50 -2.86 1.66 6.77
CA PHE A 50 -4.30 1.82 6.56
C PHE A 50 -5.16 0.74 7.23
N ALA A 51 -4.54 -0.25 7.90
CA ALA A 51 -5.19 -1.46 8.40
C ALA A 51 -5.99 -2.23 7.33
N ASP A 52 -5.61 -2.14 6.06
CA ASP A 52 -6.26 -2.82 4.93
C ASP A 52 -5.71 -4.25 4.77
N LEU A 53 -6.05 -5.10 5.73
CA LEU A 53 -5.59 -6.49 5.79
C LEU A 53 -6.10 -7.35 4.63
N GLU A 54 -7.23 -6.99 4.02
CA GLU A 54 -7.79 -7.71 2.89
C GLU A 54 -6.93 -7.54 1.63
N THR A 55 -6.51 -6.31 1.35
CA THR A 55 -5.62 -6.02 0.22
C THR A 55 -4.21 -6.53 0.52
N LEU A 56 -3.71 -6.33 1.74
CA LEU A 56 -2.38 -6.79 2.16
C LEU A 56 -2.20 -8.29 1.91
N LYS A 57 -3.19 -9.12 2.26
CA LYS A 57 -3.14 -10.58 2.04
C LYS A 57 -3.08 -10.99 0.56
N LYS A 58 -3.47 -10.12 -0.37
CA LYS A 58 -3.37 -10.36 -1.82
C LYS A 58 -1.99 -10.01 -2.35
N GLU A 59 -1.37 -8.99 -1.78
CA GLU A 59 -0.02 -8.54 -2.13
C GLU A 59 1.06 -9.45 -1.55
N MET A 60 0.80 -10.07 -0.39
CA MET A 60 1.74 -10.99 0.26
C MET A 60 2.14 -12.18 -0.61
N ASP A 61 3.39 -12.61 -0.47
CA ASP A 61 3.91 -13.83 -1.10
C ASP A 61 3.07 -15.06 -0.72
N ALA A 62 2.69 -15.86 -1.73
CA ALA A 62 1.79 -16.99 -1.57
C ALA A 62 2.36 -18.14 -0.71
N ASP A 63 3.68 -18.15 -0.48
CA ASP A 63 4.39 -19.10 0.37
C ASP A 63 4.55 -18.62 1.82
N LEU A 64 4.09 -17.41 2.14
CA LEU A 64 4.01 -16.89 3.50
C LEU A 64 2.64 -17.15 4.14
N GLU A 65 2.67 -17.40 5.44
CA GLU A 65 1.50 -17.43 6.30
C GLU A 65 1.79 -16.55 7.52
N VAL A 66 1.00 -15.48 7.70
CA VAL A 66 1.20 -14.48 8.74
C VAL A 66 0.08 -14.56 9.75
N GLU A 67 0.44 -14.63 11.02
CA GLU A 67 -0.50 -14.54 12.14
C GLU A 67 -0.88 -13.07 12.37
N PHE A 68 -1.96 -12.63 11.72
CA PHE A 68 -2.49 -11.27 11.83
C PHE A 68 -3.15 -11.02 13.19
N PRO A 69 -2.98 -9.83 13.79
CA PRO A 69 -3.75 -9.45 14.95
C PRO A 69 -5.22 -9.21 14.58
N ASP A 70 -6.11 -9.32 15.58
CA ASP A 70 -7.55 -9.11 15.39
C ASP A 70 -7.89 -7.65 15.04
N LEU A 71 -7.06 -6.71 15.50
CA LEU A 71 -7.24 -5.27 15.33
C LEU A 71 -5.90 -4.61 15.04
N LEU A 72 -5.91 -3.68 14.09
CA LEU A 72 -4.81 -2.75 13.81
C LEU A 72 -5.32 -1.32 13.91
N GLU A 73 -4.48 -0.46 14.47
CA GLU A 73 -4.73 0.98 14.48
C GLU A 73 -4.40 1.56 13.10
N ILE A 74 -5.26 2.46 12.63
CA ILE A 74 -5.06 3.16 11.35
C ILE A 74 -4.16 4.38 11.59
N ASP A 75 -3.06 4.45 10.86
CA ASP A 75 -2.21 5.63 10.72
C ASP A 75 -2.30 6.15 9.29
N TRP A 76 -3.23 7.10 9.08
CA TRP A 76 -3.46 7.70 7.76
C TRP A 76 -2.23 8.44 7.23
N GLN A 77 -1.49 9.13 8.10
CA GLN A 77 -0.34 9.92 7.66
C GLN A 77 0.77 8.99 7.18
N ALA A 78 1.14 8.00 7.99
CA ALA A 78 2.15 7.02 7.58
C ALA A 78 1.70 6.26 6.33
N GLY A 79 0.42 5.88 6.26
CA GLY A 79 -0.13 5.21 5.08
C GLY A 79 0.02 6.04 3.80
N PHE A 80 -0.30 7.34 3.83
CA PHE A 80 -0.13 8.20 2.66
C PHE A 80 1.32 8.51 2.33
N ASP A 81 2.22 8.61 3.32
CA ASP A 81 3.65 8.78 3.09
C ASP A 81 4.23 7.58 2.32
N TRP A 82 3.89 6.36 2.75
CA TRP A 82 4.33 5.12 2.09
C TRP A 82 3.67 4.90 0.73
N LEU A 83 2.38 5.23 0.61
CA LEU A 83 1.67 5.16 -0.66
C LEU A 83 2.24 6.14 -1.69
N ASP A 84 2.55 7.37 -1.28
CA ASP A 84 3.21 8.36 -2.14
C ASP A 84 4.58 7.86 -2.62
N LEU A 85 5.36 7.23 -1.75
CA LEU A 85 6.65 6.64 -2.12
C LEU A 85 6.47 5.51 -3.15
N ALA A 86 5.55 4.58 -2.91
CA ALA A 86 5.28 3.48 -3.84
C ALA A 86 4.87 4.01 -5.23
N VAL A 87 3.97 4.99 -5.26
CA VAL A 87 3.53 5.64 -6.50
C VAL A 87 4.69 6.41 -7.17
N HIS A 88 5.55 7.06 -6.39
CA HIS A 88 6.71 7.80 -6.92
C HIS A 88 7.66 6.89 -7.68
N TYR A 89 7.85 5.66 -7.20
CA TYR A 89 8.66 4.63 -7.86
C TYR A 89 7.89 3.84 -8.94
N GLY A 90 6.64 4.20 -9.23
CA GLY A 90 5.85 3.67 -10.34
C GLY A 90 5.17 2.33 -10.06
N ASP A 91 4.86 2.04 -8.79
CA ASP A 91 4.08 0.86 -8.43
C ASP A 91 2.63 0.97 -8.97
N GLU A 92 2.30 0.12 -9.94
CA GLU A 92 1.00 0.14 -10.63
C GLU A 92 -0.16 -0.26 -9.71
N ASP A 93 0.07 -1.20 -8.79
CA ASP A 93 -0.94 -1.66 -7.85
C ASP A 93 -1.22 -0.59 -6.79
N ALA A 94 -0.19 0.13 -6.33
CA ALA A 94 -0.35 1.29 -5.46
C ALA A 94 -1.12 2.44 -6.14
N ILE A 95 -0.83 2.71 -7.42
CA ILE A 95 -1.55 3.72 -8.22
C ILE A 95 -3.03 3.35 -8.34
N GLU A 96 -3.32 2.08 -8.67
CA GLU A 96 -4.70 1.61 -8.84
C GLU A 96 -5.44 1.61 -7.49
N TYR A 97 -4.79 1.16 -6.43
CA TYR A 97 -5.32 1.22 -5.07
C TYR A 97 -5.72 2.65 -4.69
N PHE A 98 -4.86 3.63 -4.93
CA PHE A 98 -5.17 5.03 -4.67
C PHE A 98 -6.42 5.49 -5.43
N LYS A 99 -6.48 5.26 -6.76
CA LYS A 99 -7.61 5.68 -7.60
C LYS A 99 -8.93 5.07 -7.16
N GLN A 100 -8.94 3.78 -6.83
CA GLN A 100 -10.13 3.08 -6.37
C GLN A 100 -10.58 3.58 -5.00
N ASN A 101 -9.65 3.75 -4.06
CA ASN A 101 -9.96 4.20 -2.71
C ASN A 101 -10.37 5.68 -2.66
N MET A 102 -9.96 6.51 -3.62
CA MET A 102 -10.45 7.89 -3.75
C MET A 102 -11.96 7.99 -3.98
N GLN A 103 -12.65 6.91 -4.34
CA GLN A 103 -14.12 6.86 -4.39
C GLN A 103 -14.77 6.66 -3.00
N LYS A 104 -13.98 6.27 -1.99
CA LYS A 104 -14.44 6.09 -0.61
C LYS A 104 -14.29 7.40 0.15
N GLU A 105 -15.39 7.89 0.71
CA GLU A 105 -15.46 9.19 1.39
C GLU A 105 -14.38 9.33 2.48
N VAL A 106 -14.26 8.34 3.37
CA VAL A 106 -13.27 8.38 4.48
C VAL A 106 -11.84 8.51 3.97
N PHE A 107 -11.47 7.73 2.94
CA PHE A 107 -10.13 7.78 2.37
C PHE A 107 -9.87 9.13 1.70
N ALA A 108 -10.83 9.61 0.89
CA ALA A 108 -10.71 10.90 0.20
C ALA A 108 -10.61 12.07 1.19
N THR A 109 -11.39 12.08 2.26
CA THR A 109 -11.31 13.13 3.30
C THR A 109 -9.95 13.14 3.99
N ASN A 110 -9.45 11.97 4.41
CA ASN A 110 -8.13 11.90 5.07
C ASN A 110 -7.00 12.24 4.11
N TYR A 111 -7.12 11.86 2.83
CA TYR A 111 -6.15 12.25 1.80
C TYR A 111 -6.10 13.78 1.60
N LEU A 112 -7.26 14.44 1.54
CA LEU A 112 -7.32 15.90 1.41
C LEU A 112 -6.68 16.60 2.62
N LEU A 113 -6.92 16.10 3.84
CA LEU A 113 -6.26 16.59 5.05
C LEU A 113 -4.74 16.42 4.96
N TYR A 114 -4.26 15.20 4.69
CA TYR A 114 -2.84 14.90 4.49
C TYR A 114 -2.19 15.82 3.46
N LYS A 115 -2.82 16.02 2.30
CA LYS A 115 -2.33 16.92 1.25
C LYS A 115 -2.24 18.36 1.75
N SER A 116 -3.23 18.84 2.49
CA SER A 116 -3.28 20.23 2.94
C SER A 116 -2.35 20.55 4.10
N GLU A 117 -2.16 19.61 5.03
CA GLU A 117 -1.45 19.84 6.30
C GLU A 117 -0.04 19.26 6.30
N CYS A 118 0.19 18.15 5.59
CA CYS A 118 1.46 17.42 5.64
C CYS A 118 2.26 17.57 4.34
N ARG A 119 1.64 17.36 3.17
CA ARG A 119 2.38 17.25 1.91
C ARG A 119 1.65 17.83 0.69
N PRO A 120 1.74 19.15 0.47
CA PRO A 120 1.03 19.85 -0.60
C PRO A 120 1.54 19.56 -2.02
N TYR A 121 2.65 18.84 -2.18
CA TYR A 121 3.25 18.45 -3.46
C TYR A 121 3.50 16.94 -3.53
N THR A 122 2.49 16.15 -3.16
CA THR A 122 2.49 14.68 -3.27
C THR A 122 2.36 14.23 -4.73
N VAL A 123 3.01 13.13 -5.12
CA VAL A 123 2.91 12.54 -6.46
C VAL A 123 1.52 11.94 -6.70
N LEU A 124 0.80 11.59 -5.63
CA LEU A 124 -0.59 11.09 -5.66
C LEU A 124 -1.54 12.06 -6.39
N GLN A 125 -1.21 13.36 -6.41
CA GLN A 125 -2.00 14.39 -7.12
C GLN A 125 -2.16 14.10 -8.60
N LEU A 126 -1.17 13.47 -9.22
CA LEU A 126 -1.20 13.10 -10.64
C LEU A 126 -2.27 12.04 -10.94
N HIS A 127 -2.78 11.37 -9.91
CA HIS A 127 -3.72 10.26 -10.00
C HIS A 127 -5.08 10.56 -9.33
N GLU A 128 -5.33 11.81 -8.92
CA GLU A 128 -6.60 12.30 -8.34
C GLU A 128 -7.74 12.36 -9.36
N GLN A 129 -7.91 11.38 -10.26
CA GLN A 129 -9.08 11.35 -11.14
C GLN A 129 -10.34 11.06 -10.32
N ILE A 130 -10.86 12.12 -9.69
CA ILE A 130 -12.20 12.18 -9.14
C ILE A 130 -13.09 12.11 -10.36
N SER A 131 -13.79 10.98 -10.53
CA SER A 131 -14.96 10.92 -11.41
C SER A 131 -15.79 12.14 -11.08
N LYS A 132 -15.82 13.15 -11.97
CA LYS A 132 -16.64 14.34 -11.77
C LYS A 132 -18.03 13.81 -11.40
N PRO A 133 -18.66 14.25 -10.30
CA PRO A 133 -20.07 13.95 -10.12
C PRO A 133 -20.74 14.46 -11.39
N GLU A 134 -21.41 13.56 -12.10
CA GLU A 134 -22.24 13.94 -13.23
C GLU A 134 -23.07 15.12 -12.74
N GLN A 135 -22.93 16.24 -13.46
CA GLN A 135 -23.79 17.39 -13.26
C GLN A 135 -25.21 16.84 -13.21
N MET A 136 -25.85 16.88 -12.02
CA MET A 136 -27.28 16.67 -11.90
C MET A 136 -27.91 17.68 -12.84
N LYS A 137 -28.32 17.18 -14.01
CA LYS A 137 -29.10 17.93 -14.96
C LYS A 137 -30.55 17.77 -14.54
N PHE A 138 -31.13 18.94 -14.30
CA PHE A 138 -32.53 19.31 -14.11
C PHE A 138 -33.06 19.26 -12.68
#